data_AF-A0A916SC95-F1
#
_entry.id   AF-A0A916SC95-F1
#
_cell.length_a   1.000
_cell.length_b   1.000
_cell.length_c   1.000
_cell.angle_alpha   90.00
_cell.angle_beta   90.00
_cell.angle_gamma   90.00
#
_symmetry.space_group_name_H-M   'P 1'
#
loop_
_entity.id
_entity.type
_entity.pdbx_description
1 polymer ?
#
loop_
_entity_poly.entity_id
_entity_poly.type
_entity_poly.pdbx_seq_one_letter_code
_entity_poly.pdbx_strand_id
1 'polypeptide(L)'
;MINFKSHEIVKNENDYVEIILYLDAGSNFLEEYSKEFGGKDNELQVHLAAQSYVKQNLPNTKFNKLKVMVGGIVVATMLGATLVAPAGNLASAAEINESNVSITGQPLAMDSLVVGTFNAVVLEGKIQSTTANIDSFNVTDPSGTGAGWNVTMHATQFTAVDDSGLTLPTGSLTVDKPSIAIATDAEGSSPVGDIITAGGAIDSGTGVKILSAPENSGMGTYTVSFDPTDALTLKLLPKDVRSGTYTSVITTEITTGP
;
A
#
# COMPACT_ATOMS: atom_id res chain seq x y z
N MET A 1 -9.49 42.32 17.81
CA MET A 1 -10.94 42.17 17.50
C MET A 1 -11.04 41.20 16.33
N ILE A 2 -11.79 40.11 16.49
CA ILE A 2 -11.88 39.05 15.46
C ILE A 2 -12.69 39.58 14.28
N ASN A 3 -12.08 39.63 13.10
CA ASN A 3 -12.72 40.08 11.87
C ASN A 3 -12.78 38.95 10.85
N PHE A 4 -13.94 38.77 10.22
CA PHE A 4 -14.12 37.79 9.16
C PHE A 4 -14.05 38.50 7.80
N LYS A 5 -13.18 38.01 6.93
CA LYS A 5 -12.95 38.54 5.58
C LYS A 5 -14.09 38.18 4.64
N SER A 6 -14.58 36.94 4.73
CA SER A 6 -15.63 36.42 3.87
C SER A 6 -16.35 35.24 4.51
N HIS A 7 -17.45 34.81 3.90
CA HIS A 7 -18.16 33.59 4.28
C HIS A 7 -18.61 32.82 3.04
N GLU A 8 -18.79 31.52 3.21
CA GLU A 8 -19.37 30.61 2.23
C GLU A 8 -20.55 29.87 2.86
N ILE A 9 -21.61 29.62 2.07
CA ILE A 9 -22.77 28.83 2.49
C ILE A 9 -22.80 27.58 1.63
N VAL A 10 -22.55 26.44 2.25
CA VAL A 10 -22.57 25.13 1.60
C VAL A 10 -23.88 24.42 1.95
N LYS A 11 -24.65 24.05 0.92
CA LYS A 11 -25.86 23.24 1.09
C LYS A 11 -25.55 21.81 0.68
N ASN A 12 -25.70 20.89 1.61
CA ASN A 12 -25.52 19.46 1.36
C ASN A 12 -26.87 18.78 1.10
N GLU A 13 -26.81 17.53 0.66
CA GLU A 13 -27.98 16.66 0.53
C GLU A 13 -28.71 16.58 1.89
N ASN A 14 -30.05 16.69 1.89
CA ASN A 14 -30.95 16.76 3.06
C ASN A 14 -31.16 18.14 3.71
N ASP A 15 -31.11 19.24 2.95
CA ASP A 15 -31.34 20.61 3.45
C ASP A 15 -30.37 21.02 4.59
N TYR A 16 -29.23 20.34 4.69
CA TYR A 16 -28.20 20.65 5.67
C TYR A 16 -27.39 21.85 5.19
N VAL A 17 -27.44 22.94 5.95
CA VAL A 17 -26.76 24.19 5.62
C VAL A 17 -25.55 24.39 6.52
N GLU A 18 -24.37 24.43 5.92
CA GLU A 18 -23.11 24.75 6.58
C GLU A 18 -22.67 26.17 6.19
N ILE A 19 -22.27 26.97 7.17
CA ILE A 19 -21.66 28.28 6.95
C ILE A 19 -20.18 28.16 7.28
N ILE A 20 -19.30 28.59 6.37
CA ILE A 20 -17.86 28.65 6.58
C ILE A 20 -17.46 30.12 6.64
N LEU A 21 -16.88 30.57 7.76
CA LEU A 21 -16.35 31.92 7.92
C LEU A 21 -14.84 31.91 7.73
N TYR A 22 -14.33 32.78 6.88
CA TYR A 22 -12.89 32.95 6.67
C TYR A 22 -12.38 34.14 7.47
N LEU A 23 -11.48 33.90 8.40
CA LEU A 23 -10.82 34.95 9.17
C LEU A 23 -9.87 35.76 8.27
N ASP A 24 -9.80 37.06 8.54
CA ASP A 24 -8.82 37.92 7.89
C ASP A 24 -7.44 37.72 8.55
N ALA A 25 -6.72 36.73 8.03
CA ALA A 25 -5.37 36.42 8.46
C ALA A 25 -4.39 37.40 7.80
N GLY A 26 -4.02 38.47 8.52
CA GLY A 26 -2.85 39.26 8.17
C GLY A 26 -1.58 38.38 8.12
N SER A 27 -0.47 38.91 7.59
CA SER A 27 0.77 38.14 7.37
C SER A 27 1.34 37.46 8.62
N ASN A 28 0.98 37.90 9.83
CA ASN A 28 1.49 37.39 11.11
C ASN A 28 0.42 36.63 11.94
N PHE A 29 -0.72 36.31 11.33
CA PHE A 29 -1.89 35.81 12.06
C PHE A 29 -1.61 34.51 12.83
N LEU A 30 -0.84 33.55 12.29
CA LEU A 30 -0.59 32.28 13.00
C LEU A 30 0.28 32.45 14.25
N GLU A 31 1.20 33.41 14.23
CA GLU A 31 2.07 33.72 15.37
C GLU A 31 1.30 34.46 16.47
N GLU A 32 0.43 35.42 16.08
CA GLU A 32 -0.50 36.08 17.01
C GLU A 32 -1.58 35.14 17.51
N TYR A 33 -2.10 34.24 16.67
CA TYR A 33 -3.14 33.26 17.01
C TYR A 33 -2.63 32.28 18.07
N SER A 34 -1.43 31.73 17.90
CA SER A 34 -0.83 30.83 18.91
C SER A 34 -0.57 31.53 20.25
N LYS A 35 -0.22 32.82 20.23
CA LYS A 35 0.08 33.63 21.42
C LYS A 35 -1.18 34.12 22.14
N GLU A 36 -2.22 34.48 21.39
CA GLU A 36 -3.47 35.03 21.94
C GLU A 36 -4.56 33.98 22.14
N PHE A 37 -4.58 32.87 21.38
CA PHE A 37 -5.71 31.94 21.31
C PHE A 37 -5.41 30.50 21.79
N GLY A 38 -4.21 30.20 22.31
CA GLY A 38 -3.85 28.87 22.83
C GLY A 38 -4.54 28.44 24.13
N GLY A 39 -5.30 29.34 24.79
CA GLY A 39 -6.07 29.07 26.01
C GLY A 39 -7.58 28.91 25.76
N LYS A 40 -8.27 28.13 26.63
CA LYS A 40 -9.71 27.82 26.54
C LYS A 40 -10.64 29.05 26.51
N ASP A 41 -10.24 30.17 27.09
CA ASP A 41 -11.05 31.40 27.13
C ASP A 41 -11.18 32.07 25.75
N ASN A 42 -10.28 31.74 24.82
CA ASN A 42 -10.19 32.40 23.53
C ASN A 42 -11.07 31.74 22.46
N GLU A 43 -11.32 30.45 22.61
CA GLU A 43 -12.27 29.70 21.80
C GLU A 43 -13.68 30.28 21.95
N LEU A 44 -14.08 30.62 23.18
CA LEU A 44 -15.36 31.28 23.46
C LEU A 44 -15.48 32.63 22.74
N GLN A 45 -14.39 33.39 22.62
CA GLN A 45 -14.39 34.67 21.91
C GLN A 45 -14.56 34.49 20.39
N VAL A 46 -13.91 33.48 19.80
CA VAL A 46 -14.09 33.12 18.39
C VAL A 46 -15.53 32.70 18.11
N HIS A 47 -16.12 31.91 19.01
CA HIS A 47 -17.51 31.48 18.93
C HIS A 47 -18.49 32.67 18.96
N LEU A 48 -18.35 33.56 19.96
CA LEU A 48 -19.21 34.74 20.10
C LEU A 48 -19.07 35.70 18.91
N ALA A 49 -17.85 35.90 18.41
CA ALA A 49 -17.60 36.72 17.24
C ALA A 49 -18.27 36.13 15.99
N ALA A 50 -18.12 34.81 15.77
CA ALA A 50 -18.71 34.12 14.64
C ALA A 50 -20.25 34.14 14.67
N GLN A 51 -20.85 33.90 15.84
CA GLN A 51 -22.31 34.01 16.01
C GLN A 51 -22.81 35.44 15.77
N SER A 52 -22.08 36.45 16.27
CA SER A 52 -22.43 37.85 16.06
C SER A 52 -22.35 38.23 14.57
N TYR A 53 -21.31 37.77 13.88
CA TYR A 53 -21.15 37.97 12.45
C TYR A 53 -22.32 37.35 11.66
N VAL A 54 -22.68 36.10 11.93
CA VAL A 54 -23.80 35.43 11.24
C VAL A 54 -25.13 36.12 11.54
N LYS A 55 -25.40 36.52 12.79
CA LYS A 55 -26.62 37.26 13.14
C LYS A 55 -26.71 38.60 12.40
N GLN A 56 -25.59 39.30 12.24
CA GLN A 56 -25.57 40.61 11.61
C GLN A 56 -25.64 40.51 10.08
N ASN A 57 -24.92 39.58 9.47
CA ASN A 57 -24.73 39.51 8.02
C ASN A 57 -25.64 38.48 7.34
N LEU A 58 -26.10 37.47 8.07
CA LEU A 58 -26.93 36.37 7.58
C LEU A 58 -28.19 36.15 8.48
N PRO A 59 -28.98 37.21 8.78
CA PRO A 59 -30.04 37.16 9.79
C PRO A 59 -31.17 36.17 9.48
N ASN A 60 -31.38 35.84 8.20
CA ASN A 60 -32.46 34.95 7.75
C ASN A 60 -31.97 33.54 7.39
N THR A 61 -30.67 33.26 7.58
CA THR A 61 -30.07 31.99 7.20
C THR A 61 -30.15 31.01 8.37
N LYS A 62 -30.92 29.94 8.20
CA LYS A 62 -30.86 28.78 9.09
C LYS A 62 -29.63 27.96 8.71
N PHE A 63 -28.83 27.59 9.70
CA PHE A 63 -27.65 26.77 9.50
C PHE A 63 -27.59 25.66 10.54
N ASN A 64 -27.08 24.52 10.12
CA ASN A 64 -26.85 23.34 10.94
C ASN A 64 -25.42 23.31 11.49
N LYS A 65 -24.48 23.94 10.79
CA LYS A 65 -23.06 23.96 11.15
C LYS A 65 -22.44 25.30 10.77
N LEU A 66 -21.55 25.79 11.63
CA LEU A 66 -20.77 27.00 11.41
C LEU A 66 -19.29 26.67 11.64
N LYS A 67 -18.48 26.75 10.60
CA LYS A 67 -17.02 26.55 10.67
C LYS A 67 -16.31 27.89 10.58
N VAL A 68 -15.18 28.02 11.26
CA VAL A 68 -14.26 29.15 11.14
C VAL A 68 -12.94 28.65 10.58
N MET A 69 -12.47 29.26 9.50
CA MET A 69 -11.27 28.87 8.76
C MET A 69 -10.23 29.98 8.67
N VAL A 70 -8.97 29.58 8.66
CA VAL A 70 -7.79 30.45 8.45
C VAL A 70 -6.89 29.76 7.42
N GLY A 71 -6.67 30.38 6.26
CA GLY A 71 -5.69 29.87 5.27
C GLY A 71 -5.88 28.40 4.86
N GLY A 72 -7.12 27.87 4.93
CA GLY A 72 -7.46 26.48 4.61
C GLY A 72 -7.60 25.53 5.80
N ILE A 73 -7.24 25.94 7.01
CA ILE A 73 -7.35 25.13 8.23
C ILE A 73 -8.64 25.49 8.97
N VAL A 74 -9.38 24.48 9.47
CA VAL A 74 -10.54 24.69 10.36
C VAL A 74 -10.04 24.94 11.78
N VAL A 75 -10.46 26.05 12.35
CA VAL A 75 -10.00 26.54 13.66
C VAL A 75 -11.09 26.43 14.73
N ALA A 76 -12.36 26.52 14.34
CA ALA A 76 -13.49 26.28 15.23
C ALA A 76 -14.66 25.70 14.45
N THR A 77 -15.44 24.82 15.08
CA THR A 77 -16.66 24.23 14.52
C THR A 77 -17.80 24.30 15.53
N MET A 78 -18.91 24.91 15.14
CA MET A 78 -20.12 25.06 15.93
C MET A 78 -21.28 24.31 15.30
N LEU A 79 -22.05 23.60 16.11
CA LEU A 79 -23.35 23.08 15.70
C LEU A 79 -24.42 24.17 15.86
N GLY A 80 -25.24 24.35 14.82
CA GLY A 80 -26.31 25.34 14.78
C GLY A 80 -27.43 24.99 15.74
N ALA A 81 -27.42 25.58 16.93
CA ALA A 81 -28.56 25.54 17.83
C ALA A 81 -29.63 26.52 17.30
N THR A 82 -30.83 26.01 16.98
CA THR A 82 -32.00 26.85 16.75
C THR A 82 -32.24 27.72 17.98
N LEU A 83 -32.05 29.03 17.84
CA LEU A 83 -32.25 30.03 18.90
C LEU A 83 -33.74 30.10 19.28
N VAL A 84 -34.11 29.41 20.36
CA VAL A 84 -35.31 29.74 21.15
C VAL A 84 -34.89 29.74 22.62
N ALA A 85 -34.93 30.90 23.27
CA ALA A 85 -34.81 31.03 24.72
C ALA A 85 -36.23 31.12 25.33
N PRO A 86 -36.45 30.85 26.65
CA PRO A 86 -35.49 30.56 27.71
C PRO A 86 -35.83 29.32 28.58
N ALA A 87 -34.87 28.99 29.45
CA ALA A 87 -34.98 28.17 30.67
C ALA A 87 -35.00 26.64 30.55
N GLY A 88 -33.90 26.04 31.02
CA GLY A 88 -33.85 24.65 31.47
C GLY A 88 -33.05 23.73 30.55
N ASN A 89 -31.84 23.38 31.00
CA ASN A 89 -30.96 22.35 30.46
C ASN A 89 -30.31 22.66 29.11
N LEU A 90 -29.21 23.42 29.16
CA LEU A 90 -28.17 23.36 28.15
C LEU A 90 -27.51 21.97 28.23
N ALA A 91 -28.01 21.00 27.46
CA ALA A 91 -27.22 19.83 27.13
C ALA A 91 -26.03 20.31 26.29
N SER A 92 -24.83 20.26 26.86
CA SER A 92 -23.60 20.48 26.12
C SER A 92 -23.50 19.41 25.05
N ALA A 93 -23.75 19.77 23.79
CA ALA A 93 -23.37 18.92 22.67
C ALA A 93 -21.85 18.90 22.63
N ALA A 94 -21.25 17.75 22.92
CA ALA A 94 -19.81 17.58 22.83
C ALA A 94 -19.34 17.98 21.43
N GLU A 95 -18.34 18.86 21.36
CA GLU A 95 -17.69 19.24 20.11
C GLU A 95 -17.06 18.00 19.47
N ILE A 96 -17.53 17.63 18.28
CA ILE A 96 -16.86 16.61 17.47
C ILE A 96 -15.70 17.32 16.78
N ASN A 97 -14.53 17.29 17.42
CA ASN A 97 -13.26 17.70 16.83
C ASN A 97 -12.77 16.58 15.90
N GLU A 98 -13.18 16.62 14.63
CA GLU A 98 -12.71 15.67 13.61
C GLU A 98 -11.27 16.01 13.20
N SER A 99 -10.32 15.15 13.56
CA SER A 99 -8.94 15.18 13.06
C SER A 99 -8.84 14.23 11.87
N ASN A 100 -8.48 14.76 10.70
CA ASN A 100 -8.35 13.97 9.47
C ASN A 100 -6.88 13.84 9.08
N VAL A 101 -6.47 12.64 8.66
CA VAL A 101 -5.15 12.36 8.07
C VAL A 101 -5.34 11.62 6.75
N SER A 102 -4.62 12.04 5.71
CA SER A 102 -4.57 11.34 4.42
C SER A 102 -3.39 10.39 4.39
N ILE A 103 -3.63 9.12 4.06
CA ILE A 103 -2.61 8.09 3.92
C ILE A 103 -2.65 7.59 2.47
N THR A 104 -1.48 7.51 1.83
CA THR A 104 -1.33 7.03 0.45
C THR A 104 -0.34 5.87 0.40
N GLY A 105 -0.74 4.74 -0.18
CA GLY A 105 0.14 3.62 -0.44
C GLY A 105 1.06 3.83 -1.64
N GLN A 106 2.07 2.96 -1.77
CA GLN A 106 2.93 2.87 -2.94
C GLN A 106 2.63 1.59 -3.75
N PRO A 107 3.11 1.48 -5.01
CA PRO A 107 2.90 0.28 -5.81
C PRO A 107 3.56 -0.98 -5.21
N LEU A 108 2.95 -2.13 -5.47
CA LEU A 108 3.54 -3.44 -5.26
C LEU A 108 4.86 -3.58 -6.04
N ALA A 109 5.90 -4.11 -5.39
CA ALA A 109 7.23 -4.23 -5.97
C ALA A 109 7.93 -5.53 -5.56
N MET A 110 8.90 -5.95 -6.37
CA MET A 110 9.79 -7.08 -6.11
C MET A 110 11.21 -6.71 -6.55
N ASP A 111 12.21 -7.14 -5.78
CA ASP A 111 13.61 -7.02 -6.17
C ASP A 111 13.91 -7.83 -7.44
N SER A 112 14.97 -7.46 -8.16
CA SER A 112 15.42 -8.23 -9.33
C SER A 112 15.88 -9.63 -8.93
N LEU A 113 15.39 -10.65 -9.63
CA LEU A 113 15.81 -12.03 -9.43
C LEU A 113 17.25 -12.23 -9.91
N VAL A 114 18.11 -12.80 -9.06
CA VAL A 114 19.47 -13.22 -9.42
C VAL A 114 19.54 -14.74 -9.39
N VAL A 115 19.88 -15.33 -10.53
CA VAL A 115 20.01 -16.78 -10.70
C VAL A 115 21.48 -17.13 -10.93
N GLY A 116 21.97 -18.10 -10.17
CA GLY A 116 23.32 -18.63 -10.30
C GLY A 116 23.51 -19.50 -11.55
N THR A 117 24.69 -20.08 -11.69
CA THR A 117 25.03 -20.97 -12.80
C THR A 117 24.87 -22.43 -12.42
N PHE A 118 24.37 -23.26 -13.33
CA PHE A 118 24.37 -24.71 -13.14
C PHE A 118 25.78 -25.29 -13.15
N ASN A 119 26.01 -26.29 -12.30
CA ASN A 119 27.24 -27.07 -12.33
C ASN A 119 27.37 -27.84 -13.64
N ALA A 120 28.59 -27.94 -14.18
CA ALA A 120 28.86 -28.73 -15.37
C ALA A 120 28.64 -30.23 -15.11
N VAL A 121 28.05 -30.93 -16.09
CA VAL A 121 27.75 -32.37 -16.00
C VAL A 121 28.55 -33.13 -17.06
N VAL A 122 29.23 -34.19 -16.64
CA VAL A 122 29.81 -35.19 -17.55
C VAL A 122 28.77 -36.27 -17.78
N LEU A 123 28.35 -36.49 -19.04
CA LEU A 123 27.30 -37.46 -19.36
C LEU A 123 27.79 -38.91 -19.18
N GLU A 124 27.05 -39.69 -18.40
CA GLU A 124 27.40 -41.08 -18.05
C GLU A 124 26.42 -42.12 -18.64
N GLY A 125 25.54 -41.70 -19.56
CA GLY A 125 24.54 -42.61 -20.15
C GLY A 125 23.40 -43.01 -19.20
N LYS A 126 23.27 -42.32 -18.05
CA LYS A 126 22.19 -42.49 -17.06
C LYS A 126 21.52 -41.15 -16.77
N ILE A 127 20.34 -41.18 -16.14
CA ILE A 127 19.67 -39.95 -15.70
C ILE A 127 20.60 -39.21 -14.72
N GLN A 128 20.80 -37.92 -14.97
CA GLN A 128 21.63 -37.04 -14.15
C GLN A 128 20.85 -35.76 -13.85
N SER A 129 21.27 -35.06 -12.80
CA SER A 129 20.74 -33.74 -12.47
C SER A 129 21.88 -32.79 -12.13
N THR A 130 21.65 -31.51 -12.34
CA THR A 130 22.51 -30.43 -11.87
C THR A 130 21.65 -29.34 -11.24
N THR A 131 22.25 -28.58 -10.34
CA THR A 131 21.56 -27.57 -9.54
C THR A 131 22.16 -26.19 -9.75
N ALA A 132 21.36 -25.16 -9.47
CA ALA A 132 21.77 -23.77 -9.42
C ALA A 132 21.04 -23.05 -8.28
N ASN A 133 21.66 -22.00 -7.74
CA ASN A 133 21.07 -21.17 -6.70
C ASN A 133 20.21 -20.03 -7.25
N ILE A 134 19.32 -19.54 -6.41
CA ILE A 134 18.63 -18.26 -6.56
C ILE A 134 18.93 -17.47 -5.30
N ASP A 135 19.43 -16.24 -5.46
CA ASP A 135 19.69 -15.38 -4.31
C ASP A 135 18.38 -14.93 -3.66
N SER A 136 18.41 -14.69 -2.35
CA SER A 136 17.25 -14.14 -1.66
C SER A 136 16.85 -12.78 -2.23
N PHE A 137 15.56 -12.52 -2.29
CA PHE A 137 14.99 -11.27 -2.82
C PHE A 137 13.79 -10.84 -1.99
N ASN A 138 13.44 -9.55 -2.02
CA ASN A 138 12.26 -9.05 -1.31
C ASN A 138 11.05 -8.87 -2.21
N VAL A 139 9.88 -9.07 -1.60
CA VAL A 139 8.57 -8.65 -2.11
C VAL A 139 8.00 -7.61 -1.15
N THR A 140 7.55 -6.48 -1.69
CA THR A 140 7.08 -5.34 -0.92
C THR A 140 5.70 -4.90 -1.38
N ASP A 141 4.70 -5.00 -0.51
CA ASP A 141 3.35 -4.45 -0.70
C ASP A 141 3.06 -3.31 0.31
N PRO A 142 3.35 -2.06 -0.08
CA PRO A 142 3.05 -0.88 0.71
C PRO A 142 1.70 -0.24 0.31
N SER A 143 0.85 -0.95 -0.44
CA SER A 143 -0.36 -0.35 -1.04
C SER A 143 -1.42 0.00 0.01
N GLY A 144 -1.46 -0.73 1.13
CA GLY A 144 -2.50 -0.60 2.15
C GLY A 144 -3.90 -1.04 1.67
N THR A 145 -4.00 -1.68 0.50
CA THR A 145 -5.28 -2.08 -0.10
C THR A 145 -5.77 -3.43 0.38
N GLY A 146 -4.86 -4.30 0.85
CA GLY A 146 -5.20 -5.67 1.19
C GLY A 146 -5.61 -6.51 -0.02
N ALA A 147 -5.26 -6.13 -1.24
CA ALA A 147 -5.63 -6.89 -2.43
C ALA A 147 -4.94 -8.27 -2.54
N GLY A 148 -3.86 -8.49 -1.79
CA GLY A 148 -2.99 -9.64 -1.95
C GLY A 148 -2.16 -9.54 -3.24
N TRP A 149 -1.35 -10.58 -3.50
CA TRP A 149 -0.44 -10.62 -4.64
C TRP A 149 0.04 -12.03 -4.92
N ASN A 150 0.60 -12.26 -6.11
CA ASN A 150 1.29 -13.50 -6.41
C ASN A 150 2.55 -13.26 -7.23
N VAL A 151 3.51 -14.20 -7.08
CA VAL A 151 4.73 -14.23 -7.87
C VAL A 151 4.75 -15.51 -8.68
N THR A 152 4.84 -15.37 -10.01
CA THR A 152 4.93 -16.50 -10.94
C THR A 152 6.32 -16.55 -11.55
N MET A 153 6.94 -17.72 -11.53
CA MET A 153 8.25 -17.98 -12.12
C MET A 153 8.10 -18.78 -13.41
N HIS A 154 8.81 -18.35 -14.44
CA HIS A 154 8.81 -18.95 -15.77
C HIS A 154 10.25 -19.15 -16.24
N ALA A 155 10.46 -20.14 -17.08
CA ALA A 155 11.70 -20.35 -17.82
C ALA A 155 11.40 -20.68 -19.28
N THR A 156 12.24 -20.23 -20.19
CA THR A 156 12.22 -20.75 -21.56
C THR A 156 12.75 -22.18 -21.56
N GLN A 157 12.28 -23.01 -22.49
CA GLN A 157 12.83 -24.35 -22.69
C GLN A 157 14.34 -24.27 -22.98
N PHE A 158 15.13 -25.13 -22.35
CA PHE A 158 16.57 -25.18 -22.60
C PHE A 158 16.86 -25.56 -24.05
N THR A 159 17.63 -24.72 -24.74
CA THR A 159 18.01 -24.92 -26.15
C THR A 159 19.52 -25.00 -26.29
N ALA A 160 20.00 -25.98 -27.04
CA ALA A 160 21.43 -26.14 -27.35
C ALA A 160 21.92 -24.94 -28.18
N VAL A 161 23.06 -24.38 -27.80
CA VAL A 161 23.67 -23.21 -28.47
C VAL A 161 24.32 -23.60 -29.79
N ASP A 162 24.86 -24.81 -29.86
CA ASP A 162 25.66 -25.36 -30.95
C ASP A 162 24.86 -26.24 -31.94
N ASP A 163 23.63 -26.62 -31.58
CA ASP A 163 22.76 -27.46 -32.40
C ASP A 163 21.37 -26.81 -32.54
N SER A 164 21.18 -26.06 -33.63
CA SER A 164 19.99 -25.25 -33.87
C SER A 164 18.73 -26.12 -33.89
N GLY A 165 17.97 -26.09 -32.79
CA GLY A 165 16.68 -26.77 -32.66
C GLY A 165 16.67 -27.95 -31.70
N LEU A 166 17.81 -28.36 -31.14
CA LEU A 166 17.81 -29.34 -30.05
C LEU A 166 17.39 -28.68 -28.74
N THR A 167 16.30 -29.17 -28.16
CA THR A 167 15.75 -28.69 -26.89
C THR A 167 15.64 -29.82 -25.87
N LEU A 168 15.89 -29.53 -24.59
CA LEU A 168 15.53 -30.46 -23.52
C LEU A 168 14.00 -30.51 -23.35
N PRO A 169 13.40 -31.64 -22.95
CA PRO A 169 11.95 -31.73 -22.78
C PRO A 169 11.43 -30.68 -21.80
N THR A 170 10.23 -30.15 -22.01
CA THR A 170 9.56 -29.30 -21.01
C THR A 170 9.38 -30.07 -19.70
N GLY A 171 9.46 -29.39 -18.57
CA GLY A 171 9.45 -30.01 -17.24
C GLY A 171 10.81 -30.56 -16.81
N SER A 172 11.89 -30.25 -17.55
CA SER A 172 13.24 -30.65 -17.16
C SER A 172 13.81 -29.71 -16.10
N LEU A 173 13.35 -28.46 -16.04
CA LEU A 173 13.77 -27.46 -15.07
C LEU A 173 12.69 -27.23 -14.01
N THR A 174 13.00 -27.55 -12.76
CA THR A 174 12.13 -27.31 -11.61
C THR A 174 12.74 -26.33 -10.63
N VAL A 175 11.88 -25.55 -9.97
CA VAL A 175 12.23 -24.73 -8.82
C VAL A 175 11.68 -25.37 -7.54
N ASP A 176 12.48 -25.33 -6.47
CA ASP A 176 12.07 -25.78 -5.16
C ASP A 176 11.07 -24.82 -4.52
N LYS A 177 10.37 -25.29 -3.50
CA LYS A 177 9.43 -24.47 -2.73
C LYS A 177 10.23 -23.44 -1.91
N PRO A 178 10.02 -22.12 -2.09
CA PRO A 178 10.72 -21.13 -1.30
C PRO A 178 10.23 -21.09 0.16
N SER A 179 11.12 -20.64 1.04
CA SER A 179 10.77 -20.14 2.36
C SER A 179 10.56 -18.64 2.33
N ILE A 180 9.74 -18.14 3.25
CA ILE A 180 9.40 -16.71 3.36
C ILE A 180 9.47 -16.28 4.82
N ALA A 181 10.02 -15.10 5.03
CA ALA A 181 10.08 -14.44 6.34
C ALA A 181 9.72 -12.97 6.18
N ILE A 182 9.28 -12.33 7.27
CA ILE A 182 9.19 -10.86 7.33
C ILE A 182 10.62 -10.33 7.19
N ALA A 183 10.83 -9.36 6.31
CA ALA A 183 12.14 -8.77 6.10
C ALA A 183 12.65 -8.06 7.36
N THR A 184 13.97 -7.96 7.51
CA THR A 184 14.59 -7.14 8.57
C THR A 184 14.06 -5.71 8.47
N ASP A 185 13.75 -5.11 9.63
CA ASP A 185 13.17 -3.76 9.74
C ASP A 185 11.78 -3.56 9.12
N ALA A 186 11.06 -4.63 8.79
CA ALA A 186 9.69 -4.59 8.28
C ALA A 186 8.63 -4.93 9.35
N GLU A 187 8.82 -4.41 10.58
CA GLU A 187 7.86 -4.58 11.68
C GLU A 187 6.47 -4.06 11.27
N GLY A 188 5.42 -4.81 11.62
CA GLY A 188 4.04 -4.50 11.24
C GLY A 188 3.59 -5.08 9.89
N SER A 189 4.46 -5.79 9.17
CA SER A 189 4.03 -6.63 8.03
C SER A 189 3.03 -7.68 8.48
N SER A 190 2.09 -8.04 7.61
CA SER A 190 1.10 -9.08 7.91
C SER A 190 1.78 -10.45 8.13
N PRO A 191 1.13 -11.39 8.83
CA PRO A 191 1.72 -12.69 9.10
C PRO A 191 2.07 -13.48 7.84
N VAL A 192 3.24 -14.11 7.82
CA VAL A 192 3.69 -14.98 6.71
C VAL A 192 2.88 -16.27 6.56
N GLY A 193 2.17 -16.69 7.61
CA GLY A 193 1.46 -17.98 7.65
C GLY A 193 0.35 -18.13 6.61
N ASP A 194 -0.16 -17.00 6.11
CA ASP A 194 -1.22 -16.97 5.09
C ASP A 194 -0.65 -16.96 3.67
N ILE A 195 0.67 -16.76 3.50
CA ILE A 195 1.31 -16.73 2.19
C ILE A 195 1.61 -18.17 1.77
N ILE A 196 0.96 -18.61 0.69
CA ILE A 196 1.13 -19.93 0.12
C ILE A 196 2.43 -19.93 -0.69
N THR A 197 3.28 -20.93 -0.45
CA THR A 197 4.48 -21.16 -1.26
C THR A 197 4.44 -22.51 -1.97
N ALA A 198 4.95 -22.55 -3.20
CA ALA A 198 4.99 -23.75 -4.04
C ALA A 198 6.27 -23.82 -4.88
N GLY A 199 6.61 -25.03 -5.31
CA GLY A 199 7.66 -25.30 -6.28
C GLY A 199 7.10 -26.13 -7.44
N GLY A 200 7.89 -26.35 -8.48
CA GLY A 200 7.47 -27.13 -9.65
C GLY A 200 8.23 -26.82 -10.92
N ALA A 201 7.76 -27.37 -12.04
CA ALA A 201 8.33 -27.11 -13.35
C ALA A 201 8.08 -25.67 -13.81
N ILE A 202 9.15 -24.97 -14.21
CA ILE A 202 9.07 -23.58 -14.68
C ILE A 202 9.23 -23.45 -16.19
N ASP A 203 9.69 -24.49 -16.87
CA ASP A 203 9.84 -24.58 -18.33
C ASP A 203 8.65 -25.28 -19.03
N SER A 204 7.47 -25.31 -18.39
CA SER A 204 6.24 -25.93 -18.88
C SER A 204 5.40 -25.04 -19.81
N GLY A 205 5.83 -23.79 -20.04
CA GLY A 205 5.12 -22.75 -20.79
C GLY A 205 4.19 -21.90 -19.92
N THR A 206 3.54 -22.47 -18.89
CA THR A 206 2.68 -21.72 -17.96
C THR A 206 3.41 -21.18 -16.73
N GLY A 207 4.64 -21.65 -16.48
CA GLY A 207 5.36 -21.34 -15.25
C GLY A 207 4.71 -21.94 -14.00
N VAL A 208 5.20 -21.53 -12.83
CA VAL A 208 4.65 -21.92 -11.54
C VAL A 208 4.49 -20.70 -10.64
N LYS A 209 3.33 -20.58 -10.00
CA LYS A 209 3.07 -19.58 -8.97
C LYS A 209 3.81 -20.00 -7.70
N ILE A 210 4.97 -19.39 -7.44
CA ILE A 210 5.85 -19.77 -6.32
C ILE A 210 5.40 -19.16 -4.99
N LEU A 211 4.68 -18.04 -5.04
CA LEU A 211 4.14 -17.32 -3.89
C LEU A 211 2.74 -16.81 -4.21
N SER A 212 1.82 -16.86 -3.24
CA SER A 212 0.49 -16.27 -3.33
C SER A 212 0.04 -15.80 -1.95
N ALA A 213 -0.17 -14.50 -1.80
CA ALA A 213 -0.80 -13.88 -0.66
C ALA A 213 -2.29 -13.65 -0.96
N PRO A 214 -3.21 -14.20 -0.15
CA PRO A 214 -4.65 -13.96 -0.31
C PRO A 214 -5.03 -12.51 0.02
N GLU A 215 -6.29 -12.17 -0.22
CA GLU A 215 -6.86 -10.90 0.21
C GLU A 215 -6.68 -10.69 1.73
N ASN A 216 -6.36 -9.45 2.11
CA ASN A 216 -6.03 -9.00 3.46
C ASN A 216 -4.76 -9.61 4.08
N SER A 217 -3.95 -10.29 3.27
CA SER A 217 -2.62 -10.79 3.63
C SER A 217 -1.56 -10.24 2.69
N GLY A 218 -0.28 -10.47 3.01
CA GLY A 218 0.85 -10.07 2.18
C GLY A 218 1.20 -8.57 2.19
N MET A 219 0.56 -7.74 3.01
CA MET A 219 0.96 -6.33 3.18
C MET A 219 2.28 -6.23 3.96
N GLY A 220 3.18 -5.33 3.58
CA GLY A 220 4.50 -5.15 4.19
C GLY A 220 5.63 -5.69 3.31
N THR A 221 6.76 -6.04 3.92
CA THR A 221 7.96 -6.48 3.20
C THR A 221 8.41 -7.86 3.66
N TYR A 222 8.67 -8.74 2.69
CA TYR A 222 9.00 -10.14 2.92
C TYR A 222 10.28 -10.52 2.19
N THR A 223 11.17 -11.23 2.88
CA THR A 223 12.35 -11.86 2.28
C THR A 223 12.01 -13.29 1.87
N VAL A 224 12.23 -13.58 0.59
CA VAL A 224 12.05 -14.89 -0.02
C VAL A 224 13.41 -15.55 -0.16
N SER A 225 13.53 -16.81 0.27
CA SER A 225 14.79 -17.56 0.27
C SER A 225 14.58 -19.01 -0.16
N PHE A 226 15.63 -19.64 -0.67
CA PHE A 226 15.65 -21.07 -1.01
C PHE A 226 16.70 -21.77 -0.15
N ASP A 227 16.26 -22.74 0.66
CA ASP A 227 17.12 -23.55 1.54
C ASP A 227 16.80 -25.04 1.31
N PRO A 228 17.78 -25.87 0.91
CA PRO A 228 19.19 -25.54 0.64
C PRO A 228 19.37 -24.60 -0.56
N THR A 229 20.58 -24.04 -0.72
CA THR A 229 20.92 -23.09 -1.81
C THR A 229 20.68 -23.63 -3.22
N ASP A 230 20.40 -24.92 -3.39
CA ASP A 230 20.09 -25.58 -4.67
C ASP A 230 18.64 -25.35 -5.12
N ALA A 231 18.25 -24.09 -5.28
CA ALA A 231 16.88 -23.68 -5.59
C ALA A 231 16.32 -24.25 -6.91
N LEU A 232 17.19 -24.51 -7.89
CA LEU A 232 16.81 -25.01 -9.20
C LEU A 232 17.42 -26.39 -9.45
N THR A 233 16.63 -27.29 -10.03
CA THR A 233 17.09 -28.60 -10.48
C THR A 233 16.81 -28.77 -11.96
N LEU A 234 17.86 -29.03 -12.74
CA LEU A 234 17.77 -29.42 -14.14
C LEU A 234 17.99 -30.93 -14.26
N LYS A 235 16.97 -31.66 -14.71
CA LYS A 235 17.01 -33.10 -14.95
C LYS A 235 17.40 -33.40 -16.40
N LEU A 236 18.43 -34.23 -16.57
CA LEU A 236 18.96 -34.64 -17.86
C LEU A 236 18.63 -36.11 -18.13
N LEU A 237 17.89 -36.36 -19.20
CA LEU A 237 17.60 -37.70 -19.69
C LEU A 237 18.58 -38.07 -20.80
N PRO A 238 19.26 -39.24 -20.74
CA PRO A 238 20.26 -39.63 -21.74
C PRO A 238 19.79 -39.61 -23.20
N LYS A 239 18.48 -39.84 -23.42
CA LYS A 239 17.88 -39.85 -24.76
C LYS A 239 17.67 -38.45 -25.35
N ASP A 240 17.64 -37.41 -24.52
CA ASP A 240 17.27 -36.05 -24.91
C ASP A 240 18.44 -35.05 -24.86
N VAL A 241 19.51 -35.39 -24.14
CA VAL A 241 20.67 -34.51 -23.96
C VAL A 241 21.85 -34.94 -24.85
N ARG A 242 22.54 -33.96 -25.42
CA ARG A 242 23.85 -34.10 -26.09
C ARG A 242 24.91 -33.28 -25.35
N SER A 243 26.18 -33.62 -25.55
CA SER A 243 27.29 -32.78 -25.09
C SER A 243 27.24 -31.41 -25.77
N GLY A 244 27.31 -30.34 -25.01
CA GLY A 244 27.23 -28.97 -25.51
C GLY A 244 26.80 -28.00 -24.42
N THR A 245 26.50 -26.77 -24.82
CA THR A 245 25.96 -25.73 -23.93
C THR A 245 24.48 -25.54 -24.21
N TYR A 246 23.66 -25.54 -23.16
CA TYR A 246 22.23 -25.22 -23.25
C TYR A 246 21.96 -23.89 -22.56
N THR A 247 21.02 -23.12 -23.10
CA THR A 247 20.61 -21.83 -22.54
C THR A 247 19.12 -21.80 -22.27
N SER A 248 18.75 -21.10 -21.20
CA SER A 248 17.37 -20.81 -20.80
C SER A 248 17.35 -19.43 -20.15
N VAL A 249 16.22 -18.72 -20.29
CA VAL A 249 15.98 -17.44 -19.62
C VAL A 249 14.92 -17.67 -18.56
N ILE A 250 15.26 -17.38 -17.31
CA ILE A 250 14.34 -17.47 -16.16
C ILE A 250 13.84 -16.06 -15.85
N THR A 251 12.53 -15.91 -15.70
CA THR A 251 11.85 -14.65 -15.41
C THR A 251 10.84 -14.84 -14.28
N THR A 252 10.62 -13.79 -13.52
CA THR A 252 9.57 -13.70 -12.51
C THR A 252 8.65 -12.52 -12.81
N GLU A 253 7.36 -12.72 -12.54
CA GLU A 253 6.34 -11.68 -12.65
C GLU A 253 5.60 -11.58 -11.31
N ILE A 254 5.40 -10.35 -10.84
CA ILE A 254 4.58 -10.04 -9.67
C ILE A 254 3.30 -9.36 -10.12
N THR A 255 2.16 -9.85 -9.63
CA THR A 255 0.84 -9.31 -9.97
C THR A 255 0.01 -9.09 -8.71
N THR A 256 -0.88 -8.09 -8.75
CA THR A 256 -1.86 -7.84 -7.68
C THR A 256 -2.96 -8.91 -7.71
N GLY A 257 -3.40 -9.35 -6.54
CA GLY A 257 -4.33 -10.46 -6.37
C GLY A 257 -3.65 -11.82 -6.26
N PRO A 258 -4.31 -12.82 -5.64
CA PRO A 258 -3.73 -14.14 -5.36
C PRO A 258 -3.46 -15.04 -6.57
#